data_AF-A0A976K5E4-F1
#
_entry.id   AF-A0A976K5E4-F1
#
_cell.length_a   1.000
_cell.length_b   1.000
_cell.length_c   1.000
_cell.angle_alpha   90.00
_cell.angle_beta   90.00
_cell.angle_gamma   90.00
#
_symmetry.space_group_name_H-M   'P 1'
#
loop_
_entity.id
_entity.type
_entity.pdbx_description
1 polymer ?
#
loop_
_entity_poly.entity_id
_entity_poly.type
_entity_poly.pdbx_seq_one_letter_code
_entity_poly.pdbx_strand_id
1 'polypeptide(L)'
;MTLGRHSGAALIGRPLDIRAQVLLAPGDDPSALCLSADVFYGDVQVTGVRTQLQQAPAGAGTSLRIQVPQAVNEPVVTVFVKAGCEAPFTRQYVLLADPVSEPLAPQAGASEPPLTAVVPPAVAPAAQAVAQTADAAPAAVPAARSAEPAT
;
A
#
# COMPACT_ATOMS: atom_id res chain seq x y z
N MET A 1 -0.33 -3.18 42.03
CA MET A 1 -0.50 -2.99 40.58
C MET A 1 -0.48 -4.33 39.80
N THR A 2 -1.15 -4.40 38.64
CA THR A 2 -1.19 -5.55 37.70
C THR A 2 -1.09 -5.08 36.24
N LEU A 3 -0.74 -5.98 35.31
CA LEU A 3 -0.73 -5.70 33.86
C LEU A 3 -2.00 -6.22 33.19
N GLY A 4 -2.67 -5.36 32.44
CA GLY A 4 -3.92 -5.60 31.73
C GLY A 4 -3.74 -5.96 30.26
N ARG A 5 -4.82 -5.82 29.48
CA ARG A 5 -4.82 -6.09 28.04
C ARG A 5 -3.84 -5.18 27.29
N HIS A 6 -3.40 -5.62 26.12
CA HIS A 6 -2.63 -4.77 25.21
C HIS A 6 -3.54 -4.16 24.14
N SER A 7 -3.04 -3.13 23.46
CA SER A 7 -3.63 -2.52 22.26
C SER A 7 -2.54 -2.10 21.27
N GLY A 8 -2.93 -1.92 20.01
CA GLY A 8 -2.01 -1.80 18.89
C GLY A 8 -1.88 -3.12 18.13
N ALA A 9 -1.15 -3.07 17.02
CA ALA A 9 -0.93 -4.24 16.15
C ALA A 9 0.56 -4.31 15.76
N ALA A 10 1.05 -5.52 15.54
CA ALA A 10 2.31 -5.74 14.88
C ALA A 10 2.05 -5.82 13.37
N LEU A 11 2.85 -5.11 12.56
CA LEU A 11 2.72 -5.10 11.11
C LEU A 11 4.08 -5.39 10.49
N ILE A 12 4.13 -6.36 9.58
CA ILE A 12 5.37 -6.70 8.88
C ILE A 12 5.90 -5.47 8.12
N GLY A 13 7.19 -5.20 8.27
CA GLY A 13 7.88 -4.06 7.65
C GLY A 13 7.67 -2.71 8.35
N ARG A 14 6.92 -2.65 9.47
CA ARG A 14 6.70 -1.41 10.23
C ARG A 14 7.37 -1.48 11.61
N PRO A 15 7.78 -0.34 12.19
CA PRO A 15 8.21 -0.29 13.59
C PRO A 15 7.10 -0.76 14.54
N LEU A 16 7.47 -1.44 15.62
CA LEU A 16 6.49 -1.86 16.63
C LEU A 16 6.11 -0.67 17.51
N ASP A 17 4.80 -0.45 17.69
CA ASP A 17 4.25 0.52 18.65
C ASP A 17 2.95 -0.04 19.24
N ILE A 18 3.05 -0.54 20.47
CA ILE A 18 1.93 -1.13 21.19
C ILE A 18 1.80 -0.50 22.58
N ARG A 19 0.66 -0.72 23.21
CA ARG A 19 0.41 -0.29 24.59
C ARG A 19 -0.05 -1.47 25.42
N ALA A 20 0.48 -1.60 26.64
CA ALA A 20 -0.02 -2.53 27.64
C ALA A 20 -0.74 -1.74 28.74
N GLN A 21 -1.94 -2.15 29.13
CA GLN A 21 -2.64 -1.50 30.24
C GLN A 21 -1.95 -1.78 31.57
N VAL A 22 -1.90 -0.78 32.43
CA VAL A 22 -1.34 -0.86 33.77
C VAL A 22 -2.44 -0.51 34.77
N LEU A 23 -2.80 -1.47 35.61
CA LEU A 23 -3.81 -1.30 36.65
C LEU A 23 -3.09 -1.02 37.96
N LEU A 24 -3.22 0.18 38.48
CA LEU A 24 -2.61 0.59 39.73
C LEU A 24 -3.49 0.21 40.91
N ALA A 25 -2.88 -0.15 42.04
CA ALA A 25 -3.61 -0.25 43.29
C ALA A 25 -3.86 1.17 43.86
N PRO A 26 -4.86 1.35 44.73
CA PRO A 26 -5.06 2.63 45.42
C PRO A 26 -3.79 3.03 46.18
N GLY A 27 -3.28 4.23 45.90
CA GLY A 27 -2.06 4.75 46.53
C GLY A 27 -0.74 4.35 45.85
N ASP A 28 -0.74 3.54 44.78
CA ASP A 28 0.46 3.32 43.96
C ASP A 28 0.84 4.62 43.23
N ASP A 29 2.11 5.02 43.30
CA ASP A 29 2.67 6.08 42.45
C ASP A 29 3.07 5.50 41.09
N PRO A 30 2.48 5.96 39.98
CA PRO A 30 2.84 5.52 38.64
C PRO A 30 4.31 5.76 38.28
N SER A 31 4.93 6.78 38.86
CA SER A 31 6.32 7.15 38.58
C SER A 31 7.32 6.17 39.22
N ALA A 32 6.90 5.46 40.27
CA ALA A 32 7.72 4.48 40.99
C ALA A 32 7.60 3.05 40.43
N LEU A 33 6.91 2.87 39.30
CA LEU A 33 6.71 1.56 38.67
C LEU A 33 7.98 1.17 37.90
N CYS A 34 8.79 0.24 38.43
CA CYS A 34 9.90 -0.39 37.71
C CYS A 34 9.38 -1.23 36.53
N LEU A 35 9.08 -0.56 35.42
CA LEU A 35 8.56 -1.15 34.19
C LEU A 35 9.69 -1.36 33.19
N SER A 36 9.79 -2.57 32.65
CA SER A 36 10.68 -2.86 31.53
C SER A 36 9.99 -3.81 30.56
N ALA A 37 10.47 -3.81 29.32
CA ALA A 37 9.94 -4.68 28.27
C ALA A 37 11.08 -5.29 27.46
N ASP A 38 11.01 -6.61 27.30
CA ASP A 38 11.83 -7.37 26.36
C ASP A 38 10.97 -7.77 25.17
N VAL A 39 11.46 -7.55 23.96
CA VAL A 39 10.72 -7.82 22.72
C VAL A 39 11.49 -8.82 21.89
N PHE A 40 10.78 -9.81 21.34
CA PHE A 40 11.30 -10.84 20.46
C PHE A 40 10.50 -10.85 19.16
N TYR A 41 11.22 -10.90 18.05
CA TYR A 41 10.66 -11.18 16.72
C TYR A 41 11.04 -12.62 16.39
N GLY A 42 10.05 -13.51 16.35
CA GLY A 42 10.30 -14.96 16.37
C GLY A 42 11.10 -15.33 17.62
N ASP A 43 12.25 -15.95 17.43
CA ASP A 43 13.18 -16.35 18.49
C ASP A 43 14.28 -15.31 18.78
N VAL A 44 14.33 -14.20 18.03
CA VAL A 44 15.40 -13.20 18.12
C VAL A 44 14.99 -12.05 19.02
N GLN A 45 15.75 -11.82 20.09
CA GLN A 45 15.57 -10.64 20.94
C GLN A 45 15.96 -9.37 20.19
N VAL A 46 15.08 -8.37 20.24
CA VAL A 46 15.27 -7.07 19.61
C VAL A 46 15.81 -6.08 20.63
N THR A 47 16.78 -5.27 20.23
CA THR A 47 17.38 -4.23 21.08
C THR A 47 16.76 -2.86 20.80
N GLY A 48 17.03 -1.87 21.67
CA GLY A 48 16.52 -0.51 21.49
C GLY A 48 15.03 -0.34 21.79
N VAL A 49 14.46 -1.23 22.60
CA VAL A 49 13.09 -1.11 23.12
C VAL A 49 12.96 0.15 23.96
N ARG A 50 11.99 1.00 23.64
CA ARG A 50 11.65 2.21 24.38
C ARG A 50 10.33 2.01 25.09
N THR A 51 10.32 2.22 26.39
CA THR A 51 9.13 2.12 27.23
C THR A 51 8.78 3.49 27.79
N GLN A 52 7.53 3.91 27.63
CA GLN A 52 7.04 5.18 28.16
C GLN A 52 5.69 4.96 28.85
N LEU A 53 5.60 5.35 30.12
CA LEU A 53 4.33 5.34 30.84
C LEU A 53 3.46 6.51 30.35
N GLN A 54 2.23 6.20 29.96
CA GLN A 54 1.25 7.15 29.47
C GLN A 54 0.02 7.10 30.37
N GLN A 55 -0.31 8.24 30.97
CA GLN A 55 -1.54 8.42 31.71
C GLN A 55 -2.59 9.02 30.79
N ALA A 56 -3.75 8.38 30.70
CA ALA A 56 -4.86 8.95 29.97
C ALA A 56 -5.50 10.08 30.79
N PRO A 57 -5.99 11.15 30.14
CA PRO A 57 -6.75 12.20 30.82
C PRO A 57 -8.01 11.62 31.50
N ALA A 58 -8.45 12.26 32.59
CA ALA A 58 -9.74 12.00 33.24
C ALA A 58 -9.99 10.53 33.70
N GLY A 59 -8.96 9.87 34.22
CA GLY A 59 -9.14 8.56 34.89
C GLY A 59 -9.37 7.38 33.94
N ALA A 60 -9.15 7.55 32.63
CA ALA A 60 -9.25 6.48 31.62
C ALA A 60 -8.13 5.40 31.72
N GLY A 61 -7.32 5.46 32.78
CA GLY A 61 -6.31 4.46 33.12
C GLY A 61 -4.88 4.84 32.74
N THR A 62 -3.94 3.99 33.15
CA THR A 62 -2.52 4.12 32.82
C THR A 62 -2.14 3.03 31.83
N SER A 63 -1.24 3.33 30.90
CA SER A 63 -0.74 2.36 29.92
C SER A 63 0.75 2.54 29.70
N LEU A 64 1.46 1.45 29.47
CA LEU A 64 2.86 1.43 29.07
C LEU A 64 2.93 1.36 27.55
N ARG A 65 3.39 2.43 26.89
CA ARG A 65 3.72 2.41 25.47
C ARG A 65 5.08 1.75 25.28
N ILE A 66 5.15 0.79 24.37
CA ILE A 66 6.34 0.00 24.06
C ILE A 66 6.62 0.20 22.58
N GLN A 67 7.78 0.76 22.26
CA GLN A 67 8.17 1.10 20.90
C GLN A 67 9.50 0.47 20.55
N VAL A 68 9.59 -0.08 19.34
CA VAL A 68 10.83 -0.63 18.79
C VAL A 68 11.02 -0.03 17.40
N PRO A 69 12.11 0.73 17.16
CA PRO A 69 12.32 1.40 15.88
C PRO A 69 12.65 0.41 14.74
N GLN A 70 13.17 -0.78 15.08
CA GLN A 70 13.39 -1.84 14.10
C GLN A 70 12.06 -2.35 13.54
N ALA A 71 11.99 -2.44 12.22
CA ALA A 71 10.83 -3.00 11.53
C ALA A 71 10.59 -4.46 11.94
N VAL A 72 9.33 -4.82 12.15
CA VAL A 72 8.92 -6.21 12.42
C VAL A 72 9.17 -7.04 11.17
N ASN A 73 9.95 -8.11 11.31
CA ASN A 73 10.35 -9.00 10.22
C ASN A 73 9.90 -10.46 10.42
N GLU A 74 9.19 -10.75 11.50
CA GLU A 74 8.71 -12.08 11.85
C GLU A 74 7.19 -12.06 12.08
N PRO A 75 6.46 -13.15 11.75
CA PRO A 75 5.01 -13.22 11.90
C PRO A 75 4.55 -13.33 13.36
N VAL A 76 5.46 -13.66 14.28
CA VAL A 76 5.16 -13.76 15.72
C VAL A 76 6.04 -12.78 16.46
N VAL A 77 5.42 -11.86 17.19
CA VAL A 77 6.08 -10.91 18.07
C VAL A 77 5.72 -11.24 19.51
N THR A 78 6.72 -11.52 20.33
CA THR A 78 6.53 -11.80 21.76
C THR A 78 7.08 -10.65 22.58
N VAL A 79 6.26 -10.11 23.48
CA VAL A 79 6.63 -9.01 24.37
C VAL A 79 6.47 -9.48 25.81
N PHE A 80 7.58 -9.47 26.55
CA PHE A 80 7.59 -9.73 27.99
C PHE A 80 7.65 -8.39 28.71
N VAL A 81 6.59 -8.05 29.42
CA VAL A 81 6.54 -6.84 30.24
C VAL A 81 6.76 -7.23 31.69
N LYS A 82 7.82 -6.69 32.28
CA LYS A 82 8.17 -6.87 33.70
C LYS A 82 7.74 -5.63 34.47
N ALA A 83 7.19 -5.86 35.65
CA ALA A 83 6.64 -4.80 36.49
C ALA A 83 6.92 -5.09 37.97
N GLY A 84 7.43 -4.08 38.68
CA GLY A 84 7.71 -4.14 40.12
C GLY A 84 9.20 -4.23 40.43
N CYS A 85 9.63 -3.52 41.47
CA CYS A 85 11.04 -3.44 41.86
C CYS A 85 11.42 -4.56 42.85
N GLU A 86 10.64 -4.72 43.92
CA GLU A 86 10.89 -5.69 45.01
C GLU A 86 10.39 -7.11 44.66
N ALA A 87 9.18 -7.18 44.08
CA ALA A 87 8.55 -8.42 43.66
C ALA A 87 8.12 -8.29 42.19
N PRO A 88 9.05 -8.48 41.24
CA PRO A 88 8.76 -8.32 39.82
C PRO A 88 7.79 -9.41 39.36
N PHE A 89 6.73 -9.02 38.67
CA PHE A 89 5.88 -9.94 37.92
C PHE A 89 6.06 -9.70 36.43
N THR A 90 5.93 -10.77 35.64
CA THR A 90 6.08 -10.71 34.17
C THR A 90 4.78 -11.11 33.50
N ARG A 91 4.38 -10.35 32.49
CA ARG A 91 3.28 -10.72 31.59
C ARG A 91 3.77 -10.83 30.16
N GLN A 92 3.44 -11.96 29.53
CA GLN A 92 3.72 -12.21 28.12
C GLN A 92 2.54 -11.77 27.24
N TYR A 93 2.85 -11.08 26.16
CA TYR A 93 1.93 -10.76 25.07
C TYR A 93 2.48 -11.36 23.78
N VAL A 94 1.63 -12.08 23.05
CA VAL A 94 1.97 -12.62 21.73
C VAL A 94 1.08 -11.91 20.72
N LEU A 95 1.70 -11.26 19.74
CA LEU A 95 1.04 -10.59 18.64
C LEU A 95 1.41 -11.31 17.35
N LEU A 96 0.40 -11.55 16.51
CA LEU A 96 0.62 -11.99 15.14
C LEU A 96 0.78 -10.76 14.27
N ALA A 97 1.86 -10.71 13.52
CA ALA A 97 2.16 -9.59 12.65
C ALA A 97 1.46 -9.77 11.30
N ASP A 98 0.60 -8.81 10.96
CA ASP A 98 -0.11 -8.85 9.70
C ASP A 98 0.76 -8.27 8.56
N PRO A 99 0.77 -8.88 7.37
CA PRO A 99 1.38 -8.27 6.21
C PRO A 99 0.57 -7.04 5.77
N VAL A 100 1.26 -5.92 5.54
CA VAL A 100 0.61 -4.73 4.96
C VAL A 100 0.29 -5.06 3.51
N SER A 101 -0.99 -5.26 3.21
CA SER A 101 -1.45 -5.40 1.83
C SER A 101 -1.44 -4.01 1.19
N GLU A 102 -0.56 -3.76 0.23
CA GLU A 102 -0.71 -2.61 -0.65
C GLU A 102 -1.97 -2.84 -1.50
N PRO A 103 -2.91 -1.87 -1.55
CA PRO A 103 -4.03 -1.98 -2.47
C PRO A 103 -3.46 -2.05 -3.89
N LEU A 104 -3.83 -3.09 -4.64
CA LEU A 104 -3.53 -3.17 -6.07
C LEU A 104 -4.09 -1.88 -6.68
N ALA A 105 -3.21 -1.00 -7.15
CA ALA A 105 -3.66 0.17 -7.89
C ALA A 105 -4.54 -0.32 -9.05
N PRO A 106 -5.70 0.31 -9.34
CA PRO A 106 -6.48 -0.04 -10.51
C PRO A 106 -5.54 0.01 -11.70
N GLN A 107 -5.31 -1.13 -12.34
CA GLN A 107 -4.66 -1.15 -13.65
C GLN A 107 -5.60 -0.36 -14.55
N ALA A 108 -5.29 0.92 -14.78
CA ALA A 108 -5.95 1.71 -15.80
C ALA A 108 -5.86 0.87 -17.06
N GLY A 109 -7.02 0.44 -17.55
CA GLY A 109 -7.14 -0.64 -18.52
C GLY A 109 -6.10 -0.51 -19.62
N ALA A 110 -5.40 -1.60 -19.89
CA ALA A 110 -4.73 -1.73 -21.17
C ALA A 110 -5.81 -1.44 -22.23
N SER A 111 -5.72 -0.27 -22.87
CA SER A 111 -6.56 0.05 -24.01
C SER A 111 -6.22 -0.99 -25.06
N GLU A 112 -7.07 -2.01 -25.19
CA GLU A 112 -6.99 -2.95 -26.29
C GLU A 112 -7.05 -2.12 -27.58
N PRO A 113 -6.05 -2.21 -28.48
CA PRO A 113 -6.12 -1.50 -29.74
C PRO A 113 -7.36 -2.03 -30.49
N PRO A 114 -8.18 -1.16 -31.12
CA PRO A 114 -9.33 -1.63 -31.86
C PRO A 114 -8.86 -2.57 -32.96
N LEU A 115 -9.34 -3.81 -32.94
CA LEU A 115 -9.19 -4.73 -34.06
C LEU A 115 -9.99 -4.17 -35.24
N THR A 116 -9.30 -3.51 -36.17
CA THR A 116 -9.88 -3.09 -37.45
C THR A 116 -10.29 -4.34 -38.23
N ALA A 117 -11.59 -4.61 -38.32
CA ALA A 117 -12.11 -5.68 -39.16
C ALA A 117 -11.77 -5.37 -40.63
N VAL A 118 -10.92 -6.19 -41.25
CA VAL A 118 -10.73 -6.19 -42.70
C VAL A 118 -11.97 -6.79 -43.33
N VAL A 119 -12.78 -5.94 -43.97
CA VAL A 119 -13.91 -6.37 -44.81
C VAL A 119 -13.32 -6.91 -46.12
N PRO A 120 -13.56 -8.18 -46.51
CA PRO A 120 -13.16 -8.66 -47.83
C PRO A 120 -14.01 -7.97 -48.92
N PRO A 121 -13.44 -7.62 -50.08
CA PRO A 121 -14.22 -7.03 -51.15
C PRO A 121 -15.21 -8.04 -51.71
N ALA A 122 -16.49 -7.67 -51.73
CA ALA A 122 -17.53 -8.43 -52.40
C ALA A 122 -17.35 -8.30 -53.92
N VAL A 123 -17.12 -9.42 -54.60
CA VAL A 123 -17.15 -9.50 -56.07
C VAL A 123 -18.62 -9.58 -56.50
N ALA A 124 -19.10 -8.58 -57.22
CA ALA A 124 -20.40 -8.62 -57.89
C ALA A 124 -20.22 -8.73 -59.42
N PRO A 125 -21.01 -9.57 -60.11
CA PRO A 125 -20.81 -9.89 -61.52
C PRO A 125 -21.33 -8.81 -62.46
N ALA A 126 -20.73 -8.76 -63.66
CA ALA A 126 -21.09 -7.88 -64.75
C ALA A 126 -22.45 -8.23 -65.36
N ALA A 127 -23.26 -7.20 -65.64
CA ALA A 127 -24.32 -7.27 -66.65
C ALA A 127 -24.39 -5.92 -67.39
N GLN A 128 -24.28 -6.01 -68.71
CA GLN A 128 -24.29 -4.91 -69.67
C GLN A 128 -25.72 -4.43 -69.95
N ALA A 129 -25.92 -3.13 -70.17
CA ALA A 129 -26.98 -2.61 -71.02
C ALA A 129 -26.55 -1.30 -71.68
N VAL A 130 -27.03 -1.12 -72.91
CA VAL A 130 -26.47 -0.36 -74.02
C VAL A 130 -27.07 1.05 -74.19
N ALA A 131 -26.19 1.96 -74.61
CA ALA A 131 -26.32 3.02 -75.63
C ALA A 131 -27.43 4.09 -75.57
N GLN A 132 -26.99 5.36 -75.64
CA GLN A 132 -27.51 6.48 -76.47
C GLN A 132 -26.80 7.78 -76.02
N THR A 133 -26.44 8.80 -76.81
CA THR A 133 -26.10 9.00 -78.22
C THR A 133 -25.31 10.32 -78.26
N ALA A 134 -24.49 10.52 -79.28
CA ALA A 134 -23.55 11.62 -79.45
C ALA A 134 -24.17 13.04 -79.54
N ASP A 135 -23.39 14.06 -79.17
CA ASP A 135 -23.24 15.31 -79.93
C ASP A 135 -21.88 15.97 -79.57
N ALA A 136 -21.44 16.96 -80.35
CA ALA A 136 -20.17 16.99 -81.04
C ALA A 136 -19.16 18.06 -80.55
N ALA A 137 -17.87 17.68 -80.56
CA ALA A 137 -16.72 18.35 -81.20
C ALA A 137 -16.30 19.81 -80.77
N PRO A 138 -15.15 20.35 -81.25
CA PRO A 138 -13.93 20.48 -80.42
C PRO A 138 -13.26 21.88 -80.48
N ALA A 139 -12.22 22.14 -79.68
CA ALA A 139 -11.16 23.09 -80.05
C ALA A 139 -9.90 22.90 -79.20
N ALA A 140 -8.75 23.10 -79.83
CA ALA A 140 -7.45 22.58 -79.45
C ALA A 140 -6.42 23.69 -79.13
N VAL A 141 -5.46 23.39 -78.22
CA VAL A 141 -4.04 23.85 -78.07
C VAL A 141 -3.68 25.37 -78.10
N PRO A 142 -2.44 25.84 -77.75
CA PRO A 142 -1.21 25.15 -77.29
C PRO A 142 -0.48 25.81 -76.07
N ALA A 143 0.71 25.26 -75.81
CA ALA A 143 1.71 25.51 -74.75
C ALA A 143 2.62 26.76 -74.87
N ALA A 144 3.28 27.12 -73.75
CA ALA A 144 4.68 27.58 -73.65
C ALA A 144 5.13 27.49 -72.16
N ARG A 145 6.18 26.75 -71.73
CA ARG A 145 7.65 27.04 -71.76
C ARG A 145 8.00 28.39 -71.11
N SER A 146 8.92 28.58 -70.16
CA SER A 146 10.18 27.90 -69.78
C SER A 146 10.57 28.34 -68.33
N ALA A 147 11.32 27.54 -67.55
CA ALA A 147 12.75 27.72 -67.12
C ALA A 147 13.04 29.03 -66.34
N GLU A 148 13.78 29.09 -65.22
CA GLU A 148 15.06 28.45 -64.85
C GLU A 148 15.39 28.73 -63.35
N PRO A 149 16.29 27.96 -62.68
CA PRO A 149 16.68 28.14 -61.27
C PRO A 149 18.02 28.90 -61.12
N ALA A 150 18.30 29.42 -59.92
CA ALA A 150 19.64 29.90 -59.56
C ALA A 150 19.98 29.61 -58.08
N THR A 151 21.20 29.13 -57.92
CA THR A 151 21.99 28.79 -56.72
C THR A 151 22.18 29.96 -55.75
#